data_AF-A0A835PBV5-F1
#
_entry.id   AF-A0A835PBV5-F1
#
_cell.length_a   1.000
_cell.length_b   1.000
_cell.length_c   1.000
_cell.angle_alpha   90.00
_cell.angle_beta   90.00
_cell.angle_gamma   90.00
#
_symmetry.space_group_name_H-M   'P 1'
#
loop_
_entity.id
_entity.type
_entity.pdbx_description
1 polymer ?
#
loop_
_entity_poly.entity_id
_entity_poly.type
_entity_poly.pdbx_seq_one_letter_code
_entity_poly.pdbx_strand_id
1 'polypeptide(L)'
;MEAMEELVQLSEYMLQASSLLADEDVDEKSPSRRSSTFLNVVVLGNVGAGKSAVLNSLIGHPVLPTGENGATRAPIIIQLQRDTSLSSKSIVLQIDNKSQQVTTSALRHSL
;
A
#
# COMPACT_ATOMS: atom_id res chain seq x y z
N MET A 1 14.65 -9.36 13.64
CA MET A 1 13.60 -9.77 12.69
C MET A 1 12.21 -9.75 13.34
N GLU A 2 12.14 -9.82 14.67
CA GLU A 2 10.94 -9.82 15.52
C GLU A 2 10.04 -8.57 15.40
N ALA A 3 10.63 -7.37 15.36
CA ALA A 3 9.85 -6.11 15.31
C ALA A 3 8.92 -5.96 14.10
N MET A 4 9.25 -6.58 12.95
CA MET A 4 8.37 -6.53 11.77
C MET A 4 7.19 -7.48 11.91
N GLU A 5 7.37 -8.64 12.55
CA GLU A 5 6.29 -9.58 12.84
C GLU A 5 5.31 -8.98 13.87
N GLU A 6 5.84 -8.30 14.89
CA GLU A 6 5.02 -7.55 15.85
C GLU A 6 4.19 -6.45 15.18
N LEU A 7 4.78 -5.70 14.24
CA LEU A 7 4.04 -4.70 13.46
C LEU A 7 2.95 -5.32 12.59
N VAL A 8 3.22 -6.48 11.98
CA VAL A 8 2.21 -7.21 11.21
C VAL A 8 1.05 -7.64 12.12
N GLN A 9 1.35 -8.25 13.28
CA GLN A 9 0.32 -8.66 14.23
C GLN A 9 -0.50 -7.47 14.72
N LEU A 10 0.15 -6.36 15.07
CA LEU A 10 -0.53 -5.15 15.52
C LEU A 10 -1.42 -4.56 14.41
N SER A 11 -1.01 -4.65 13.14
CA SER A 11 -1.82 -4.21 11.99
C SER A 11 -3.12 -5.01 11.87
N GLU A 12 -3.05 -6.32 12.11
CA GLU A 12 -4.20 -7.22 12.05
C GLU A 12 -5.16 -6.93 13.20
N TYR A 13 -4.65 -6.70 14.42
CA TYR A 13 -5.48 -6.31 15.56
C TYR A 13 -6.17 -4.97 15.36
N MET A 14 -5.48 -3.96 14.81
CA MET A 14 -6.10 -2.67 14.53
C MET A 14 -7.18 -2.75 13.45
N LEU A 15 -6.99 -3.59 12.43
CA LEU A 15 -8.02 -3.89 11.43
C LEU A 15 -9.26 -4.52 12.07
N GLN A 16 -9.07 -5.54 12.92
CA GLN A 16 -10.18 -6.20 13.63
C GLN A 16 -10.91 -5.23 14.55
N ALA A 17 -10.18 -4.44 15.35
CA ALA A 17 -10.77 -3.44 16.23
C ALA A 17 -11.57 -2.39 15.44
N SER A 18 -11.06 -1.93 14.29
CA SER A 18 -11.78 -1.01 13.43
C SER A 18 -13.07 -1.61 12.87
N SER A 19 -13.07 -2.88 12.46
CA SER A 19 -14.28 -3.59 11.99
C SER A 19 -15.33 -3.70 13.09
N LEU A 20 -14.92 -4.10 14.30
CA LEU A 20 -15.81 -4.20 15.46
C LEU A 20 -16.44 -2.86 15.84
N LEU A 21 -15.66 -1.77 15.78
CA LEU A 21 -16.16 -0.42 16.06
C LEU A 21 -17.10 0.12 14.98
N ALA A 22 -16.98 -0.38 13.74
CA ALA A 22 -17.80 0.02 12.62
C ALA A 22 -19.14 -0.75 12.54
N ASP A 23 -19.36 -1.72 13.43
CA ASP A 23 -20.52 -2.64 13.40
C ASP A 23 -20.61 -3.40 12.05
N GLU A 24 -19.45 -3.62 11.41
CA GLU A 24 -19.33 -4.38 10.17
C GLU A 24 -19.18 -5.87 10.50
N ASP A 25 -20.04 -6.73 9.93
CA ASP A 25 -19.92 -8.18 10.03
C ASP A 25 -18.57 -8.62 9.46
N VAL A 26 -17.81 -9.40 10.22
CA VAL A 26 -16.44 -9.87 9.87
C VAL A 26 -16.42 -10.69 8.58
N ASP A 27 -17.58 -11.19 8.12
CA ASP A 27 -17.77 -11.93 6.86
C ASP A 27 -17.92 -11.05 5.61
N GLU A 28 -18.15 -9.73 5.75
CA GLU A 28 -18.10 -8.79 4.63
C GLU A 28 -16.63 -8.61 4.19
N LYS A 29 -16.19 -9.45 3.25
CA LYS A 29 -14.94 -9.29 2.46
C LYS A 29 -14.91 -8.01 1.60
N SER A 30 -15.89 -7.13 1.76
CA SER A 30 -15.88 -5.79 1.20
C SER A 30 -14.83 -4.98 1.98
N PRO A 31 -13.70 -4.57 1.39
CA PRO A 31 -12.78 -3.68 2.08
C PRO A 31 -13.55 -2.39 2.38
N SER A 32 -13.96 -2.24 3.63
CA SER A 32 -14.77 -1.12 4.04
C SER A 32 -14.04 0.19 3.82
N ARG A 33 -14.83 1.23 3.59
CA ARG A 33 -14.44 2.57 3.11
C ARG A 33 -13.42 3.30 4.00
N ARG A 34 -12.95 2.70 5.09
CA ARG A 34 -11.84 3.20 5.89
C ARG A 34 -10.60 2.37 5.60
N SER A 35 -9.76 2.93 4.72
CA SER A 35 -8.34 2.62 4.65
C SER A 35 -7.77 2.49 6.06
N SER A 36 -7.36 1.28 6.46
CA SER A 36 -6.72 1.06 7.76
C SER A 36 -5.56 2.04 7.94
N THR A 37 -5.67 2.88 8.97
CA THR A 37 -4.67 3.91 9.31
C THR A 37 -3.56 3.35 10.20
N PHE A 38 -3.47 2.03 10.39
CA PHE A 38 -2.54 1.43 11.33
C PHE A 38 -1.10 1.91 11.10
N LEU A 39 -0.69 2.01 9.82
CA LEU A 39 0.63 2.47 9.46
C LEU A 39 0.57 3.41 8.27
N ASN A 40 0.77 4.70 8.56
CA ASN A 40 1.00 5.71 7.54
C ASN A 40 2.51 5.93 7.39
N VAL A 41 3.03 5.64 6.21
CA VAL A 41 4.45 5.86 5.89
C VAL A 41 4.58 7.13 5.06
N VAL A 42 5.35 8.10 5.56
CA VAL A 42 5.68 9.33 4.84
C VAL A 42 7.16 9.32 4.49
N VAL A 43 7.48 9.50 3.21
CA VAL A 43 8.86 9.52 2.73
C VAL A 43 9.30 10.96 2.45
N LEU A 44 10.37 11.38 3.10
CA LEU A 44 10.93 12.74 3.05
C LEU A 44 12.38 12.71 2.55
N GLY A 45 12.84 13.81 1.96
CA GLY A 45 14.24 13.95 1.49
C GLY A 45 14.38 14.80 0.23
N ASN A 46 15.62 15.16 -0.11
CA ASN A 46 15.94 16.05 -1.24
C ASN A 46 15.43 15.53 -2.59
N VAL A 47 15.25 16.46 -3.55
CA VAL A 47 14.97 16.12 -4.96
C VAL A 47 16.13 15.27 -5.50
N GLY A 48 15.81 14.21 -6.24
CA GLY A 48 16.82 13.28 -6.80
C GLY A 48 17.34 12.22 -5.83
N ALA A 49 17.01 12.26 -4.54
CA ALA A 49 17.47 11.27 -3.54
C ALA A 49 16.88 9.85 -3.69
N GLY A 50 16.14 9.55 -4.76
CA GLY A 50 15.61 8.21 -5.01
C GLY A 50 14.35 7.81 -4.22
N LYS A 51 13.65 8.74 -3.56
CA LYS A 51 12.44 8.47 -2.75
C LYS A 51 11.40 7.60 -3.47
N SER A 52 11.01 8.01 -4.68
CA SER A 52 10.03 7.29 -5.51
C SER A 52 10.57 5.92 -5.97
N ALA A 53 11.88 5.80 -6.19
CA ALA A 53 12.51 4.54 -6.56
C ALA A 53 12.50 3.53 -5.39
N VAL A 54 12.78 3.99 -4.17
CA VAL A 54 12.68 3.16 -2.96
C VAL A 54 11.24 2.71 -2.74
N LEU A 55 10.26 3.61 -2.87
CA LEU A 55 8.85 3.24 -2.73
C LEU A 55 8.39 2.24 -3.80
N ASN A 56 8.78 2.43 -5.07
CA ASN A 56 8.50 1.47 -6.14
C ASN A 56 9.12 0.10 -5.84
N SER A 57 10.34 0.07 -5.29
CA SER A 57 11.02 -1.17 -4.87
C SER A 57 10.30 -1.86 -3.70
N LEU A 58 9.84 -1.11 -2.70
CA LEU A 58 9.05 -1.65 -1.58
C LEU A 58 7.71 -2.22 -2.02
N ILE A 59 7.05 -1.59 -2.99
CA ILE A 59 5.81 -2.09 -3.60
C ILE A 59 6.10 -3.29 -4.52
N GLY A 60 7.29 -3.34 -5.11
CA GLY A 60 7.65 -4.28 -6.16
C GLY A 60 7.06 -3.93 -7.53
N HIS A 61 6.63 -2.69 -7.74
CA HIS A 61 6.02 -2.23 -9.00
C HIS A 61 6.31 -0.74 -9.24
N PRO A 62 6.63 -0.32 -10.48
CA PRO A 62 6.94 1.08 -10.80
C PRO A 62 5.68 1.94 -10.89
N VAL A 63 5.09 2.26 -9.73
CA VAL A 63 3.84 3.03 -9.62
C VAL A 63 4.10 4.54 -9.64
N LEU A 64 5.17 4.97 -8.98
CA LEU A 64 5.51 6.38 -8.81
C LEU A 64 6.45 6.85 -9.93
N PRO A 65 6.29 8.11 -10.39
CA PRO A 65 7.20 8.68 -11.36
C PRO A 65 8.60 8.85 -10.75
N THR A 66 9.61 8.40 -11.47
CA THR A 66 11.03 8.53 -11.14
C THR A 66 11.73 9.37 -12.21
N GLY A 67 12.79 10.09 -11.82
CA GLY A 67 13.57 10.94 -12.74
C GLY A 67 14.37 12.01 -12.00
N GLU A 68 15.42 12.51 -12.66
CA GLU A 68 16.37 13.45 -12.06
C GLU A 68 15.79 14.85 -11.84
N ASN A 69 14.79 15.25 -12.64
CA ASN A 69 14.26 16.62 -12.70
C ASN A 69 13.08 16.89 -11.74
N GLY A 70 13.04 16.22 -10.59
CA GLY A 70 11.93 16.36 -9.64
C GLY A 70 10.61 15.88 -10.23
N ALA A 71 10.54 14.57 -10.49
CA ALA A 71 9.38 13.92 -11.09
C ALA A 71 8.11 13.99 -10.21
N THR A 72 8.27 14.00 -8.88
CA THR A 72 7.17 14.13 -7.92
C THR A 72 7.05 15.57 -7.45
N ARG A 73 6.11 16.34 -8.02
CA ARG A 73 5.91 17.77 -7.76
C ARG A 73 4.76 18.11 -6.82
N ALA A 74 3.98 17.11 -6.45
CA ALA A 74 2.87 17.21 -5.51
C ALA A 74 2.87 15.97 -4.60
N PRO A 75 2.25 16.03 -3.41
CA PRO A 75 2.05 14.86 -2.57
C PRO A 75 1.28 13.78 -3.33
N ILE A 76 1.75 12.54 -3.27
CA ILE A 76 1.06 11.37 -3.83
C ILE A 76 0.68 10.48 -2.67
N ILE A 77 -0.61 10.20 -2.53
CA ILE A 77 -1.14 9.28 -1.51
C ILE A 77 -1.33 7.92 -2.17
N ILE A 78 -0.69 6.89 -1.62
CA ILE A 78 -0.83 5.52 -2.08
C ILE A 78 -1.54 4.74 -1.00
N GLN A 79 -2.66 4.13 -1.37
CA GLN A 79 -3.32 3.16 -0.52
C GLN A 79 -3.07 1.75 -1.08
N LEU A 80 -2.54 0.87 -0.23
CA LEU A 80 -2.31 -0.53 -0.56
C LEU A 80 -3.43 -1.36 0.05
N GLN A 81 -4.17 -2.09 -0.79
CA GLN A 81 -5.16 -3.05 -0.34
C GLN A 81 -4.78 -4.45 -0.81
N ARG A 82 -4.80 -5.42 0.12
CA ARG A 82 -4.64 -6.83 -0.21
C ARG A 82 -5.94 -7.34 -0.81
N ASP A 83 -5.89 -7.77 -2.06
CA ASP A 83 -7.01 -8.44 -2.70
C ASP A 83 -6.96 -9.94 -2.38
N THR A 84 -8.00 -10.42 -1.69
CA THR A 84 -8.15 -11.80 -1.22
C THR A 84 -8.98 -12.66 -2.17
N SER A 85 -9.52 -12.09 -3.25
CA SER A 85 -10.34 -12.79 -4.24
C SER A 85 -9.51 -13.65 -5.20
N LEU A 86 -8.24 -13.29 -5.38
CA LEU A 86 -7.31 -14.00 -6.25
C LEU A 86 -6.45 -14.98 -5.43
N SER A 87 -6.30 -16.22 -5.92
CA SER A 87 -5.45 -17.23 -5.26
C SER A 87 -3.97 -16.81 -5.18
N SER A 88 -3.59 -15.77 -5.93
CA SER A 88 -2.30 -15.10 -5.90
C SER A 88 -2.45 -13.70 -5.26
N LYS A 89 -1.67 -13.43 -4.20
CA LYS A 89 -1.59 -12.15 -3.49
C LYS A 89 -1.50 -10.97 -4.47
N SER A 90 -2.54 -10.17 -4.64
CA SER A 90 -2.51 -8.98 -5.50
C SER A 90 -2.77 -7.72 -4.69
N ILE A 91 -2.27 -6.60 -5.20
CA ILE A 91 -2.38 -5.30 -4.54
C ILE A 91 -3.23 -4.40 -5.44
N VAL A 92 -4.26 -3.80 -4.87
CA VAL A 92 -4.96 -2.69 -5.50
C VAL A 92 -4.25 -1.41 -5.06
N LEU A 93 -3.75 -0.67 -6.04
CA LEU A 93 -3.13 0.64 -5.85
C LEU A 93 -4.15 1.71 -6.19
N GLN A 94 -4.46 2.57 -5.22
CA GLN A 94 -5.30 3.74 -5.46
C GLN A 94 -4.43 4.99 -5.42
N ILE A 95 -4.45 5.76 -6.52
CA ILE A 95 -3.76 7.03 -6.67
C ILE A 95 -4.78 8.05 -7.15
N ASP A 96 -5.03 9.10 -6.37
CA ASP A 96 -5.91 10.21 -6.76
C ASP A 96 -7.27 9.76 -7.37
N ASN A 97 -7.93 8.79 -6.70
CA ASN A 97 -9.17 8.13 -7.12
C ASN A 97 -9.13 7.24 -8.36
N LYS A 98 -7.95 6.95 -8.92
CA LYS A 98 -7.77 5.90 -9.94
C LYS A 98 -7.27 4.62 -9.27
N SER A 99 -8.01 3.53 -9.44
CA SER A 99 -7.61 2.20 -8.99
C SER A 99 -6.85 1.47 -10.11
N GLN A 100 -5.67 0.98 -9.81
CA GLN A 100 -4.90 0.09 -10.66
C GLN A 100 -4.70 -1.23 -9.92
N GLN A 101 -5.23 -2.32 -10.48
CA GLN A 101 -4.96 -3.66 -9.96
C GLN A 101 -3.58 -4.09 -10.45
N VAL A 102 -2.72 -4.50 -9.52
CA VAL A 102 -1.39 -5.02 -9.83
C VAL A 102 -1.28 -6.46 -9.34
N THR A 103 -1.18 -7.38 -10.29
CA THR A 103 -1.03 -8.82 -10.07
C THR A 103 0.43 -9.20 -9.77
N THR A 104 0.64 -10.32 -9.08
CA THR A 104 1.96 -10.86 -8.74
C THR A 104 2.90 -11.06 -9.91
N SER A 105 2.39 -11.37 -11.10
CA SER A 105 3.20 -11.50 -12.32
C SER A 105 3.83 -10.18 -12.75
N ALA A 106 3.12 -9.06 -12.55
CA ALA A 106 3.62 -7.71 -12.79
C ALA A 106 4.59 -7.22 -11.69
N LEU A 107 4.59 -7.86 -10.52
CA LEU A 107 5.55 -7.56 -9.45
C LEU A 107 6.95 -8.17 -9.70
N ARG A 108 7.03 -9.26 -10.46
CA ARG A 108 8.28 -10.02 -10.67
C ARG A 108 9.10 -9.57 -11.88
N HIS A 109 8.52 -8.80 -12.80
CA HIS A 109 9.11 -8.53 -14.11
C HIS A 109 9.69 -7.11 -14.30
N SER A 110 9.70 -6.27 -13.26
CA SER A 110 10.09 -4.85 -13.36
C SER A 110 11.30 -4.42 -12.50
N LEU A 111 12.21 -5.35 -12.19
CA LEU A 111 13.53 -5.01 -11.65
C LEU A 111 14.53 -4.78 -12.78
#